data_AF-A0A955BKE6-F1
#
_entry.id   AF-A0A955BKE6-F1
#
_cell.length_a   1.000
_cell.length_b   1.000
_cell.length_c   1.000
_cell.angle_alpha   90.00
_cell.angle_beta   90.00
_cell.angle_gamma   90.00
#
_symmetry.space_group_name_H-M   'P 1'
#
loop_
_entity.id
_entity.type
_entity.pdbx_description
1 polymer ?
#
loop_
_entity_poly.entity_id
_entity_poly.type
_entity_poly.pdbx_seq_one_letter_code
_entity_poly.pdbx_strand_id
1 'polypeptide(L)' 'GYDGVHIFAPDGTRIGQILLPEICSNVCFGGTKRNRLFMTASTSVYAVYVETRGAHIS' A
#
# COMPACT_ATOMS: atom_id res chain seq x y z
N GLY A 1 -0.85 -17.96 -3.30
CA GLY A 1 -1.01 -17.64 -1.88
C GLY A 1 0.13 -16.79 -1.41
N TYR A 2 0.31 -15.61 -2.00
CA TYR A 2 1.23 -14.60 -1.50
C TYR A 2 0.38 -13.37 -1.20
N ASP A 3 0.44 -12.95 0.05
CA ASP A 3 -0.44 -11.92 0.62
C ASP A 3 0.15 -10.55 0.30
N GLY A 4 -0.67 -9.69 -0.29
CA GLY A 4 -0.27 -8.37 -0.77
C GLY A 4 -0.78 -7.28 0.15
N VAL A 5 -1.27 -6.18 -0.44
CA VAL A 5 -1.88 -5.09 0.32
C VAL A 5 -3.38 -5.12 0.14
N HIS A 6 -4.12 -5.31 1.24
CA HIS A 6 -5.58 -5.25 1.23
C HIS A 6 -6.05 -3.81 1.45
N ILE A 7 -7.06 -3.41 0.68
CA ILE A 7 -7.62 -2.06 0.73
C ILE A 7 -9.03 -2.17 1.31
N PHE A 8 -9.28 -1.42 2.38
CA PHE A 8 -10.56 -1.40 3.07
C PHE A 8 -11.17 -0.01 3.00
N ALA A 9 -12.50 0.04 2.84
CA ALA A 9 -13.27 1.24 3.06
C ALA A 9 -13.36 1.55 4.57
N PRO A 10 -13.72 2.79 4.97
CA PRO A 10 -13.80 3.17 6.39
C PRO A 10 -14.78 2.35 7.23
N ASP A 11 -15.76 1.71 6.59
CA ASP A 11 -16.73 0.80 7.23
C ASP A 11 -16.18 -0.62 7.47
N GLY A 12 -14.92 -0.88 7.07
CA GLY A 12 -14.27 -2.18 7.16
C GLY A 12 -14.52 -3.11 5.97
N THR A 13 -15.31 -2.68 4.97
CA THR A 13 -15.55 -3.46 3.76
C THR A 13 -14.26 -3.52 2.93
N ARG A 14 -13.80 -4.72 2.55
CA ARG A 14 -12.65 -4.87 1.65
C ARG A 14 -13.04 -4.48 0.23
N ILE A 15 -12.40 -3.43 -0.30
CA ILE A 15 -12.70 -2.86 -1.63
C ILE A 15 -11.63 -3.17 -2.69
N GLY A 16 -10.50 -3.76 -2.30
CA GLY A 16 -9.46 -4.12 -3.26
C GLY A 16 -8.28 -4.87 -2.68
N GLN A 17 -7.36 -5.27 -3.55
CA GLN A 17 -6.06 -5.83 -3.19
C GLN A 17 -5.01 -5.51 -4.25
N ILE A 18 -3.82 -5.12 -3.82
CA ILE A 18 -2.61 -5.09 -4.66
C ILE A 18 -1.90 -6.43 -4.49
N LEU A 19 -1.78 -7.18 -5.58
CA LEU A 19 -1.08 -8.47 -5.59
C LEU A 19 0.43 -8.25 -5.69
N LEU A 20 1.18 -8.94 -4.83
CA LEU A 20 2.63 -8.96 -4.86
C LEU A 20 3.10 -10.41 -5.00
N PRO A 21 4.28 -10.64 -5.60
CA PRO A 21 4.84 -11.99 -5.75
C PRO A 21 5.42 -12.55 -4.44
N GLU A 22 5.46 -11.75 -3.37
CA GLU A 22 6.02 -12.05 -2.05
C GLU A 22 5.09 -11.52 -0.95
N ILE A 23 5.25 -12.01 0.28
CA ILE A 23 4.48 -11.53 1.44
C ILE A 23 4.89 -10.09 1.77
N CYS A 24 3.90 -9.20 1.83
CA CYS A 24 4.08 -7.81 2.24
C CYS A 24 4.14 -7.69 3.77
N SER A 25 5.14 -6.98 4.30
CA SER A 25 5.30 -6.76 5.74
C SER A 25 4.84 -5.38 6.20
N ASN A 26 5.01 -4.35 5.36
CA ASN A 26 4.69 -2.97 5.72
C ASN A 26 4.34 -2.15 4.47
N VAL A 27 3.57 -1.07 4.67
CA VAL A 27 3.22 -0.10 3.63
C VAL A 27 3.32 1.33 4.16
N CYS A 28 3.78 2.26 3.33
CA CYS A 28 3.76 3.68 3.68
C CYS A 28 3.54 4.58 2.45
N PHE A 29 2.82 5.69 2.66
CA PHE A 29 2.74 6.74 1.65
C PHE A 29 4.00 7.62 1.70
N GLY A 30 4.54 7.95 0.55
CA GLY A 30 5.71 8.82 0.42
C GLY A 30 5.79 9.50 -0.94
N GLY A 31 7.01 9.93 -1.28
CA GLY A 31 7.27 10.81 -2.43
C GLY A 31 6.86 12.26 -2.14
N THR A 32 7.35 13.19 -2.95
CA THR A 32 7.18 14.65 -2.74
C THR A 32 5.71 15.08 -2.66
N LYS A 33 4.82 14.39 -3.39
CA LYS A 33 3.38 14.65 -3.42
C LYS A 33 2.57 13.76 -2.48
N ARG A 34 3.21 12.87 -1.71
CA ARG A 34 2.59 11.84 -0.84
C ARG A 34 1.60 10.91 -1.57
N ASN A 35 1.78 10.71 -2.87
CA ASN A 35 0.92 9.91 -3.74
C ASN A 35 1.64 8.66 -4.29
N ARG A 36 2.73 8.25 -3.64
CA ARG A 36 3.41 7.00 -3.94
C ARG A 36 3.27 6.07 -2.74
N LEU A 37 2.72 4.89 -2.95
CA LEU A 37 2.62 3.85 -1.94
C LEU A 37 3.82 2.91 -2.06
N PHE A 38 4.64 2.87 -1.02
CA PHE A 38 5.75 1.93 -0.88
C PHE A 38 5.28 0.69 -0.11
N MET A 39 5.75 -0.48 -0.53
CA MET A 39 5.39 -1.77 0.04
C MET A 39 6.68 -2.57 0.22
N THR A 40 7.05 -2.87 1.46
CA THR A 40 8.21 -3.71 1.75
C THR A 40 7.78 -5.17 1.79
N ALA A 41 8.46 -6.00 1.02
CA ALA A 41 8.31 -7.45 1.04
C ALA A 41 9.64 -8.10 1.41
N SER A 42 9.65 -9.43 1.51
CA SER A 42 10.79 -10.22 1.98
C SER A 42 12.14 -9.78 1.41
N THR A 43 12.29 -9.73 0.08
CA THR A 43 13.57 -9.40 -0.57
C THR A 43 13.55 -8.11 -1.38
N SER A 44 12.38 -7.49 -1.51
CA SER A 44 12.13 -6.41 -2.46
C SER A 44 11.30 -5.28 -1.85
N VAL A 45 11.45 -4.08 -2.41
CA VAL A 45 10.55 -2.95 -2.14
C VAL A 45 9.81 -2.62 -3.43
N TYR A 46 8.48 -2.69 -3.37
CA TYR A 46 7.60 -2.32 -4.47
C TYR A 46 7.08 -0.90 -4.26
N ALA A 47 6.84 -0.17 -5.34
CA ALA A 47 6.25 1.16 -5.27
C ALA A 47 5.29 1.39 -6.43
N VAL A 48 4.12 1.93 -6.12
CA VAL A 48 3.12 2.33 -7.12
C VAL A 48 2.67 3.75 -6.87
N TYR A 49 2.38 4.47 -7.95
CA TYR A 49 1.65 5.72 -7.85
C TYR A 49 0.17 5.43 -7.60
N VAL A 50 -0.44 6.27 -6.77
CA VAL A 50 -1.87 6.23 -6.48
C VAL A 50 -2.48 7.60 -6.76
N GLU A 51 -3.78 7.61 -7.06
CA GLU A 51 -4.55 8.85 -7.27
C GLU A 51 -5.03 9.49 -5.94
N THR A 52 -4.46 9.06 -4.81
CA THR A 52 -4.77 9.59 -3.48
C THR A 52 -3.51 10.12 -2.78
N ARG A 53 -3.71 10.82 -1.67
CA ARG A 53 -2.62 11.32 -0.81
C ARG A 53 -2.69 10.65 0.54
N GLY A 54 -1.52 10.22 1.04
CA GLY A 54 -1.40 9.68 2.38
C GLY A 54 -1.92 10.65 3.43
N ALA A 55 -2.65 10.12 4.41
CA ALA A 55 -3.20 10.91 5.50
C ALA A 55 -2.06 11.60 6.29
N HIS A 56 -2.21 12.89 6.54
CA HIS A 56 -1.36 13.61 7.47
C HIS A 56 -2.12 13.75 8.78
N ILE A 57 -1.51 13.32 9.88
CA ILE A 57 -1.98 13.69 11.21
C ILE A 57 -1.44 15.10 11.45
N SER A 58 -2.33 16.10 11.37
CA SER A 58 -2.09 17.45 11.88
C SER A 58 -2.41 17.52 13.37
#